data_AF-A0A932D7R0-F1
#
_entry.id   AF-A0A932D7R0-F1
#
_cell.length_a   1.000
_cell.length_b   1.000
_cell.length_c   1.000
_cell.angle_alpha   90.00
_cell.angle_beta   90.00
_cell.angle_gamma   90.00
#
_symmetry.space_group_name_H-M   'P 1'
#
loop_
_entity.id
_entity.type
_entity.pdbx_description
1 polymer ?
#
loop_
_entity_poly.entity_id
_entity_poly.type
_entity_poly.pdbx_seq_one_letter_code
_entity_poly.pdbx_strand_id
1 'polypeptide(L)'
;MCRTRVPYCRVVYINRRGELFFTTPGCLQARFTRLFAPKPERCRAMLEEIRKELGLSTDALAALLGVPSITLRRWENGQRNFCAAAKRLLWLLHCQLFEPRLPYKAGAWLWWEEAKPKSPRSLHAEPAARQWEAATSGAVPAVGANA
;
A
#
# COMPACT_ATOMS: atom_id res chain seq x y z
N MET A 1 38.04 6.97 15.39
CA MET A 1 37.70 6.41 14.06
C MET A 1 36.32 5.77 14.12
N CYS A 2 35.28 6.44 13.61
CA CYS A 2 33.93 5.86 13.54
C CYS A 2 33.88 4.84 12.41
N ARG A 3 33.86 3.55 12.72
CA ARG A 3 33.48 2.50 11.75
C ARG A 3 32.00 2.71 11.43
N THR A 4 31.71 3.24 10.25
CA THR A 4 30.37 3.30 9.67
C THR A 4 29.80 1.88 9.68
N ARG A 5 28.86 1.60 10.59
CA ARG A 5 28.23 0.28 10.70
C ARG A 5 27.44 0.05 9.43
N VAL A 6 27.94 -0.88 8.66
CA VAL A 6 27.35 -1.30 7.41
C VAL A 6 26.03 -2.03 7.72
N PRO A 7 24.85 -1.50 7.33
CA PRO A 7 23.54 -1.95 7.82
C PRO A 7 23.11 -3.36 7.36
N TYR A 8 23.97 -4.06 6.62
CA TYR A 8 23.71 -5.40 6.07
C TYR A 8 24.57 -6.52 6.69
N CYS A 9 25.37 -6.24 7.72
CA CYS A 9 26.07 -7.29 8.46
C CYS A 9 25.10 -8.01 9.42
N ARG A 10 25.26 -9.34 9.56
CA ARG A 10 24.48 -10.18 10.48
C ARG A 10 24.80 -9.74 11.92
N VAL A 11 23.88 -9.06 12.58
CA VAL A 11 24.03 -8.65 13.99
C VAL A 11 23.17 -9.56 14.86
N VAL A 12 23.76 -10.04 15.95
CA VAL A 12 23.07 -10.80 16.99
C VAL A 12 22.58 -9.81 18.04
N TYR A 13 21.29 -9.81 18.32
CA TYR A 13 20.69 -9.06 19.42
C TYR A 13 20.32 -10.03 20.54
N ILE A 14 20.56 -9.63 21.79
CA ILE A 14 20.07 -10.32 22.98
C ILE A 14 18.97 -9.45 23.56
N ASN A 15 17.74 -9.96 23.68
CA ASN A 15 16.67 -9.22 24.34
C ASN A 15 16.89 -9.16 25.87
N ARG A 16 16.09 -8.37 26.59
CA ARG A 16 16.15 -8.28 28.06
C ARG A 16 15.82 -9.57 28.81
N ARG A 17 15.27 -10.58 28.12
CA ARG A 17 14.95 -11.93 28.62
C ARG A 17 16.05 -12.95 28.29
N GLY A 18 17.15 -12.54 27.66
CA GLY A 18 18.27 -13.42 27.30
C GLY A 18 18.09 -14.20 25.98
N GLU A 19 17.04 -13.92 25.21
CA GLU A 19 16.78 -14.59 23.94
C GLU A 19 17.62 -13.97 22.81
N LEU A 20 18.28 -14.84 22.03
CA LEU A 20 19.10 -14.47 20.88
C LEU A 20 18.25 -14.30 19.63
N PHE A 21 18.25 -13.11 19.04
CA PHE A 21 17.63 -12.84 17.74
C PHE A 21 18.70 -12.47 16.72
N PHE A 22 18.69 -13.16 15.58
CA PHE A 22 19.49 -12.79 14.42
C PHE A 22 18.73 -11.76 13.59
N THR A 23 19.36 -10.66 13.17
CA THR A 23 18.79 -9.90 12.05
C THR A 23 18.86 -10.75 10.80
N THR A 24 17.73 -11.00 10.16
CA THR A 24 17.69 -11.49 8.78
C THR A 24 18.55 -10.53 7.95
N PRO A 25 19.71 -10.95 7.41
CA PRO A 25 20.58 -10.01 6.74
C PRO A 25 19.84 -9.49 5.51
N GLY A 26 19.83 -8.18 5.29
CA GLY A 26 19.08 -7.54 4.21
C GLY A 26 19.39 -8.10 2.82
N CYS A 27 20.53 -8.79 2.64
CA CYS A 27 20.88 -9.51 1.41
C CYS A 27 19.99 -10.74 1.14
N LEU A 28 19.57 -11.49 2.16
CA LEU A 28 18.61 -12.59 2.04
C LEU A 28 17.23 -12.02 1.70
N GLN A 29 16.82 -10.96 2.39
CA GLN A 29 15.60 -10.22 2.07
C GLN A 29 15.61 -9.72 0.62
N ALA A 30 16.73 -9.18 0.14
CA ALA A 30 16.91 -8.69 -1.22
C ALA A 30 16.88 -9.81 -2.28
N ARG A 31 17.41 -11.00 -1.95
CA ARG A 31 17.35 -12.18 -2.82
C ARG A 31 15.94 -12.73 -2.90
N PHE A 32 15.25 -12.87 -1.76
CA PHE A 32 13.87 -13.30 -1.70
C PHE A 32 12.91 -12.33 -2.38
N THR A 33 13.09 -11.03 -2.17
CA THR A 33 12.27 -10.02 -2.85
C THR A 33 12.46 -10.03 -4.36
N ARG A 34 13.63 -10.40 -4.89
CA ARG A 34 13.82 -10.59 -6.34
C ARG A 34 13.18 -11.87 -6.86
N LEU A 35 13.33 -12.98 -6.13
CA LEU A 35 12.82 -14.29 -6.56
C LEU A 35 11.29 -14.32 -6.62
N PHE A 36 10.63 -13.74 -5.62
CA PHE A 36 9.17 -13.73 -5.51
C PHE A 36 8.54 -12.43 -5.98
N ALA A 37 9.32 -11.51 -6.56
CA ALA A 37 8.77 -10.27 -7.10
C ALA A 37 7.70 -10.57 -8.16
N PRO A 38 6.60 -9.79 -8.19
CA PRO A 38 5.62 -9.91 -9.24
C PRO A 38 6.27 -9.71 -10.61
N LYS A 39 5.77 -10.49 -11.59
CA LYS A 39 6.13 -10.36 -12.99
C LYS A 39 5.84 -8.94 -13.48
N PRO A 40 6.59 -8.41 -14.47
CA PRO A 40 6.41 -7.04 -14.96
C PRO A 40 5.02 -6.80 -15.56
N GLU A 41 4.38 -7.82 -16.13
CA GLU A 41 2.99 -7.76 -16.59
C GLU A 41 2.01 -7.54 -15.44
N ARG A 42 2.15 -8.27 -14.34
CA ARG A 42 1.28 -8.07 -13.16
C ARG A 42 1.48 -6.70 -12.55
N CYS A 43 2.71 -6.18 -12.56
CA CYS A 43 2.97 -4.80 -12.13
C CYS A 43 2.20 -3.79 -12.98
N ARG A 44 2.15 -3.97 -14.31
CA ARG A 44 1.34 -3.11 -15.18
C ARG A 44 -0.15 -3.20 -14.86
N ALA A 45 -0.67 -4.42 -14.67
CA ALA A 45 -2.06 -4.61 -14.27
C ALA A 45 -2.39 -3.94 -12.92
N MET A 46 -1.54 -4.09 -11.90
CA MET A 46 -1.72 -3.40 -10.61
C MET A 46 -1.71 -1.87 -10.77
N LEU A 47 -0.84 -1.34 -11.64
CA LEU A 47 -0.77 0.10 -11.92
C LEU A 47 -2.06 0.61 -12.58
N GLU A 48 -2.61 -0.15 -13.53
CA GLU A 48 -3.89 0.16 -14.16
C GLU A 48 -5.07 0.08 -13.19
N GLU A 49 -5.09 -0.93 -12.31
CA GLU A 49 -6.10 -1.09 -11.26
C GLU A 49 -6.08 0.11 -10.30
N ILE A 50 -4.90 0.48 -9.79
CA ILE A 50 -4.71 1.67 -8.94
C ILE A 50 -5.21 2.94 -9.64
N ARG A 51 -4.86 3.10 -10.92
CA ARG A 51 -5.25 4.28 -11.70
C ARG A 51 -6.76 4.38 -11.86
N LYS A 52 -7.43 3.25 -12.11
CA LYS A 52 -8.89 3.17 -12.26
C LYS A 52 -9.60 3.49 -10.94
N GLU A 53 -9.14 2.91 -9.83
CA GLU A 53 -9.74 3.15 -8.52
C GLU A 53 -9.59 4.60 -8.05
N LEU A 54 -8.42 5.21 -8.29
CA LEU A 54 -8.17 6.59 -7.87
C LEU A 54 -8.70 7.63 -8.87
N GLY A 55 -9.12 7.21 -10.08
CA GLY A 55 -9.57 8.13 -11.14
C GLY A 55 -8.50 9.13 -11.61
N LEU A 56 -7.21 8.81 -11.43
CA LEU A 56 -6.12 9.76 -11.68
C LEU A 56 -5.66 9.77 -13.15
N SER A 57 -5.23 10.95 -13.60
CA SER A 57 -4.47 11.08 -14.84
C SER A 57 -3.08 10.44 -14.69
N THR A 58 -2.43 10.10 -15.81
CA THR A 58 -1.07 9.53 -15.79
C THR A 58 -0.10 10.45 -15.04
N ASP A 59 -0.17 11.77 -15.26
CA ASP A 59 0.75 12.71 -14.63
C ASP A 59 0.49 12.86 -13.12
N ALA A 60 -0.78 12.82 -12.70
CA ALA A 60 -1.12 12.82 -11.27
C ALA A 60 -0.67 11.53 -10.57
N LEU A 61 -0.82 10.37 -11.23
CA LEU A 61 -0.31 9.10 -10.72
C LEU A 61 1.22 9.09 -10.64
N ALA A 62 1.90 9.72 -11.59
CA ALA A 62 3.36 9.86 -11.58
C ALA A 62 3.82 10.69 -10.38
N ALA A 63 3.13 11.80 -10.09
CA ALA A 63 3.37 12.62 -8.92
C ALA A 63 3.13 11.84 -7.61
N LEU A 64 2.03 11.07 -7.53
CA LEU A 64 1.73 10.23 -6.36
C LEU A 64 2.83 9.18 -6.09
N LEU A 65 3.35 8.56 -7.15
CA LEU A 65 4.41 7.56 -7.05
C LEU A 65 5.81 8.19 -6.88
N GLY A 66 5.94 9.51 -7.00
CA GLY A 66 7.22 10.22 -6.94
C GLY A 66 8.16 9.90 -8.11
N VAL A 67 7.61 9.61 -9.30
CA VAL A 67 8.39 9.27 -10.50
C VAL A 67 8.12 10.25 -11.64
N PRO A 68 9.08 10.49 -12.55
CA PRO A 68 8.84 11.33 -13.71
C PRO A 68 7.75 10.74 -14.62
N SER A 69 6.86 11.57 -15.16
CA SER A 69 5.77 11.14 -16.07
C SER A 69 6.26 10.29 -17.25
N ILE A 70 7.41 10.63 -17.84
CA ILE A 70 7.99 9.84 -18.94
C ILE A 70 8.38 8.42 -18.51
N THR A 71 8.80 8.25 -17.25
CA THR A 71 9.13 6.94 -16.68
C THR A 71 7.86 6.13 -16.49
N LEU A 72 6.80 6.74 -15.98
CA LEU A 72 5.50 6.09 -15.82
C LEU A 72 4.92 5.65 -17.16
N ARG A 73 4.93 6.51 -18.18
CA ARG A 73 4.48 6.15 -19.54
C ARG A 73 5.26 4.98 -20.13
N ARG A 74 6.58 4.93 -19.93
CA ARG A 74 7.42 3.79 -20.37
C ARG A 74 7.10 2.51 -19.61
N TRP A 75 6.71 2.60 -18.34
CA TRP A 75 6.24 1.45 -17.56
C TRP A 75 4.88 0.96 -18.06
N GLU A 76 3.91 1.86 -18.25
CA GLU A 76 2.58 1.54 -18.81
C GLU A 76 2.71 0.85 -20.18
N ASN A 77 3.54 1.41 -21.07
CA ASN A 77 3.77 0.85 -22.42
C ASN A 77 4.66 -0.40 -22.44
N GLY A 78 5.19 -0.86 -21.30
CA GLY A 78 6.08 -2.01 -21.23
C GLY A 78 7.47 -1.80 -21.85
N GLN A 79 7.82 -0.57 -22.24
CA GLN A 79 9.14 -0.22 -22.78
C GLN A 79 10.24 -0.29 -21.72
N ARG A 80 9.88 -0.21 -20.43
CA ARG A 80 10.82 -0.30 -19.31
C ARG A 80 10.25 -1.15 -18.18
N ASN A 81 11.10 -1.98 -17.60
CA ASN A 81 10.77 -2.76 -16.40
C ASN A 81 10.83 -1.91 -15.12
N PHE A 82 9.97 -2.25 -14.16
CA PHE A 82 9.97 -1.66 -12.82
C PHE A 82 11.23 -2.07 -12.05
N CYS A 83 11.80 -1.12 -11.28
CA CYS A 83 12.84 -1.44 -10.31
C CYS A 83 12.23 -2.15 -9.09
N ALA A 84 13.06 -2.84 -8.29
CA ALA A 84 12.59 -3.60 -7.12
C ALA A 84 11.84 -2.73 -6.11
N ALA A 85 12.31 -1.50 -5.88
CA ALA A 85 11.65 -0.54 -5.00
C ALA A 85 10.28 -0.10 -5.55
N ALA A 86 10.19 0.18 -6.86
CA ALA A 86 8.94 0.56 -7.51
C ALA A 86 7.90 -0.58 -7.45
N LYS A 87 8.32 -1.83 -7.67
CA LYS A 87 7.43 -2.99 -7.48
C LYS A 87 6.88 -3.04 -6.06
N ARG A 88 7.73 -2.77 -5.07
CA ARG A 88 7.36 -2.81 -3.64
C ARG A 88 6.37 -1.70 -3.29
N LEU A 89 6.65 -0.48 -3.72
CA LEU A 89 5.76 0.66 -3.52
C LEU A 89 4.41 0.40 -4.18
N LEU A 90 4.41 -0.10 -5.42
CA LEU A 90 3.20 -0.42 -6.16
C LEU A 90 2.35 -1.46 -5.44
N TRP A 91 2.98 -2.55 -4.97
CA TRP A 91 2.30 -3.58 -4.19
C TRP A 91 1.73 -3.04 -2.87
N LEU A 92 2.46 -2.18 -2.16
CA LEU A 92 1.96 -1.57 -0.92
C LEU A 92 0.76 -0.67 -1.19
N LEU A 93 0.80 0.14 -2.24
CA LEU A 93 -0.30 1.03 -2.61
C LEU A 93 -1.52 0.23 -3.04
N HIS A 94 -1.31 -0.86 -3.79
CA HIS A 94 -2.34 -1.81 -4.16
C HIS A 94 -2.99 -2.47 -2.94
N CYS A 95 -2.18 -2.98 -2.00
CA CYS A 95 -2.70 -3.53 -0.74
C CYS A 95 -3.47 -2.47 0.05
N GLN A 96 -2.96 -1.24 0.16
CA GLN A 96 -3.62 -0.18 0.91
C GLN A 96 -5.03 0.14 0.36
N LEU A 97 -5.21 0.08 -0.96
CA LEU A 97 -6.48 0.38 -1.61
C LEU A 97 -7.47 -0.80 -1.57
N PHE A 98 -6.99 -2.03 -1.79
CA PHE A 98 -7.87 -3.19 -1.93
C PHE A 98 -7.98 -4.04 -0.65
N GLU A 99 -6.88 -4.24 0.07
CA GLU A 99 -6.82 -5.06 1.29
C GLU A 99 -5.80 -4.52 2.32
N PRO A 100 -6.13 -3.47 3.09
CA PRO A 100 -5.18 -2.80 3.97
C PRO A 100 -4.64 -3.68 5.11
N ARG A 101 -5.23 -4.86 5.34
CA ARG A 101 -4.79 -5.83 6.36
C ARG A 101 -3.63 -6.71 5.90
N LEU A 102 -3.38 -6.83 4.59
CA LEU A 102 -2.36 -7.72 4.04
C LEU A 102 -0.94 -7.40 4.54
N PRO A 103 -0.49 -6.13 4.58
CA PRO A 103 0.85 -5.77 5.01
C PRO A 103 1.13 -6.05 6.50
N TYR A 104 0.14 -6.39 7.31
CA TYR A 104 0.39 -6.75 8.71
C TYR A 104 0.72 -8.24 8.88
N LYS A 105 0.49 -9.07 7.85
CA LYS A 105 0.88 -10.48 7.85
C LYS A 105 2.36 -10.60 7.47
N ALA A 106 3.18 -11.14 8.36
CA ALA A 106 4.61 -11.34 8.11
C ALA A 106 4.89 -12.12 6.81
N GLY A 107 4.01 -13.08 6.50
CA GLY A 107 4.09 -13.83 5.26
C GLY A 107 3.93 -12.98 4.01
N ALA A 108 2.95 -12.08 3.96
CA ALA A 108 2.65 -11.26 2.79
C ALA A 108 3.87 -10.45 2.29
N TRP A 109 4.78 -10.09 3.21
CA TRP A 109 6.03 -9.42 2.86
C TRP A 109 7.01 -10.29 2.08
N LEU A 110 7.04 -11.59 2.36
CA LEU A 110 7.94 -12.56 1.75
C LEU A 110 7.39 -13.10 0.43
N TRP A 111 6.09 -13.42 0.40
CA TRP A 111 5.46 -14.07 -0.76
C TRP A 111 4.85 -13.11 -1.77
N TRP A 112 4.81 -11.79 -1.49
CA TRP A 112 4.07 -10.82 -2.29
C TRP A 112 2.61 -11.24 -2.46
N GLU A 113 1.98 -11.61 -1.33
CA GLU A 113 0.59 -12.05 -1.31
C GLU A 113 -0.28 -11.02 -2.03
N GLU A 114 -1.17 -11.51 -2.87
CA GLU A 114 -1.93 -10.68 -3.79
C GLU A 114 -3.20 -10.21 -3.10
N ALA A 115 -3.37 -8.88 -2.99
CA ALA A 115 -4.66 -8.32 -2.62
C ALA A 115 -5.65 -8.59 -3.76
N LYS A 116 -6.80 -9.19 -3.47
CA LYS A 116 -7.82 -9.41 -4.48
C LYS A 116 -8.57 -8.09 -4.66
N PRO A 117 -8.62 -7.52 -5.87
CA PRO A 117 -9.44 -6.36 -6.09
C PRO A 117 -10.88 -6.73 -5.71
N LYS A 118 -11.46 -5.98 -4.76
CA LYS A 118 -12.88 -6.11 -4.43
C LYS A 118 -13.64 -5.91 -5.73
N SER A 119 -14.56 -6.82 -6.07
CA SER A 119 -15.37 -6.64 -7.28
C SER A 119 -16.00 -5.23 -7.27
N PRO A 120 -16.12 -4.56 -8.43
CA PRO A 120 -16.49 -3.14 -8.53
C PRO A 120 -17.89 -2.78 -7.99
N ARG A 121 -18.56 -3.71 -7.30
CA ARG A 121 -19.92 -3.60 -6.79
C ARG A 121 -20.01 -3.38 -5.28
N SER A 122 -18.89 -3.35 -4.55
CA SER A 122 -18.90 -3.33 -3.07
C SER A 122 -18.40 -2.06 -2.38
N LEU A 123 -18.03 -1.00 -3.14
CA LEU A 123 -17.61 0.29 -2.58
C LEU A 123 -18.73 1.36 -2.56
N HIS A 124 -19.81 1.17 -3.32
CA HIS A 124 -21.02 2.00 -3.21
C HIS A 124 -22.02 1.50 -2.17
N ALA A 125 -21.75 0.37 -1.51
CA ALA A 125 -22.55 -0.14 -0.41
C ALA A 125 -21.90 0.26 0.93
N GLU A 126 -22.13 1.53 1.30
CA GLU A 126 -22.63 1.99 2.61
C GLU A 126 -22.04 3.37 2.94
N PRO A 127 -22.86 4.45 2.91
CA PRO A 127 -22.38 5.78 3.23
C PRO A 127 -22.26 5.93 4.75
N ALA A 128 -21.03 6.02 5.26
CA ALA A 128 -20.75 6.62 6.57
C ALA A 128 -21.30 8.05 6.71
N ALA A 129 -21.77 8.66 5.60
CA ALA A 129 -22.44 9.95 5.57
C ALA A 129 -23.87 9.97 6.15
N ARG A 130 -24.47 8.84 6.57
CA ARG A 130 -25.78 8.84 7.25
C ARG A 130 -25.74 8.91 8.79
N GLN A 131 -24.56 8.87 9.41
CA GLN A 131 -24.48 8.83 10.87
C GLN A 131 -24.63 10.21 11.54
N TRP A 132 -24.47 11.32 10.82
CA TRP A 132 -24.60 12.67 11.40
C TRP A 132 -26.02 13.27 11.28
N GLU A 133 -26.84 12.83 10.31
CA GLU A 133 -28.22 13.34 10.14
C GLU A 133 -29.17 12.89 11.26
N ALA A 134 -28.92 11.74 11.89
CA ALA A 134 -29.70 11.24 13.02
C ALA A 134 -29.47 11.99 14.33
N ALA A 135 -28.39 12.78 14.44
CA ALA A 135 -28.13 13.63 15.61
C ALA A 135 -28.91 14.96 15.57
N THR A 136 -29.39 15.36 14.38
CA THR A 136 -30.08 16.64 14.16
C THR A 136 -31.60 16.55 14.07
N SER A 137 -32.19 15.33 14.09
CA SER A 137 -33.65 15.14 14.08
C SER A 137 -34.30 15.14 15.48
N GLY A 138 -33.55 15.48 16.53
CA GLY A 138 -34.08 15.78 17.86
C GLY A 138 -34.90 17.08 17.82
N ALA A 139 -36.22 16.93 17.71
CA ALA A 139 -37.21 17.99 17.70
C ALA A 139 -37.00 19.04 18.80
N VAL A 140 -36.92 20.31 18.40
CA VAL A 140 -37.16 21.46 19.28
C VAL A 140 -38.67 21.57 19.48
N PRO A 141 -39.24 21.41 20.68
CA PRO A 141 -40.66 21.65 20.89
C PRO A 141 -40.95 23.14 20.72
N ALA A 142 -41.91 23.44 19.85
CA ALA A 142 -42.44 24.77 19.63
C ALA A 142 -42.99 25.34 20.94
N VAL A 143 -42.34 26.38 21.47
CA VAL A 143 -42.90 27.22 22.52
C VAL A 143 -44.04 28.01 21.89
N GLY A 144 -45.27 27.63 22.25
CA GLY A 144 -46.49 28.28 21.80
C GLY A 144 -46.51 29.76 22.19
N ALA A 145 -46.75 30.60 21.20
CA ALA A 145 -47.26 31.95 21.40
C ALA A 145 -48.71 31.84 21.90
N ASN A 146 -48.99 32.39 23.08
CA ASN A 146 -50.32 32.71 23.54
C ASN A 146 -50.29 34.06 24.26
N ALA A 147 -51.12 34.97 23.74
CA ALA A 147 -51.70 36.18 24.33
C ALA A 147 -50.79 37.21 25.00
#